data_AF-A0A972XEM7-F1
#
_entry.id   AF-A0A972XEM7-F1
#
_cell.length_a   1.000
_cell.length_b   1.000
_cell.length_c   1.000
_cell.angle_alpha   90.00
_cell.angle_beta   90.00
_cell.angle_gamma   90.00
#
_symmetry.space_group_name_H-M   'P 1'
#
loop_
_entity.id
_entity.type
_entity.pdbx_description
1 polymer ?
#
loop_
_entity_poly.entity_id
_entity_poly.type
_entity_poly.pdbx_seq_one_letter_code
_entity_poly.pdbx_strand_id
1 'polypeptide(L)'
;GENRGDERERDSQGLALQRFRAVLEGDAPRLPAEVAKDLERLFDKRLRAEPAVDIDAVDRADASIRTTLTNGIDTKRQDLQRRGQRIVGRMREFRSKFPLDVAEADDSVQSADEYRRLQERLAVDDLPRFEASFKEYLNTNTIRDIAGFSSQLNKHAELIRERVDTINESLVSIDYNPGRYISLIVTRTPSTEIRDFISDLRACTDDSLAGDDQDQYSEQKFLQVKRIIERLKGREGQTEADRAWTKRVSDVRNWYVFSASERSRDDDVEHEHYTDSGGKSGGQKEKLAYTILAASLAYQFKLEWGVTRSKTFRFVVIDEAFGRGSDDSTRFALSLFAKLGLQLLIVTPLQKIHVIEPFVSSVGFVDNITGRDSRLQNLTIEELREQRLARRRDR
;
A
#
# COMPACT_ATOMS: atom_id res chain seq x y z
N GLY A 1 -14.23 20.09 91.88
CA GLY A 1 -13.35 20.14 90.70
C GLY A 1 -12.22 19.14 90.79
N GLU A 2 -11.53 19.09 91.93
CA GLU A 2 -10.27 18.35 92.07
C GLU A 2 -10.43 16.84 92.36
N ASN A 3 -11.55 16.38 92.94
CA ASN A 3 -11.69 14.97 93.36
C ASN A 3 -11.95 13.94 92.24
N ARG A 4 -12.28 14.37 91.02
CA ARG A 4 -12.58 13.46 89.88
C ARG A 4 -11.34 13.06 89.07
N GLY A 5 -10.23 13.79 89.22
CA GLY A 5 -8.94 13.44 88.61
C GLY A 5 -8.30 12.27 89.33
N ASP A 6 -8.23 12.37 90.66
CA ASP A 6 -7.65 11.36 91.56
C ASP A 6 -8.37 10.00 91.51
N GLU A 7 -9.71 9.98 91.39
CA GLU A 7 -10.47 8.72 91.25
C GLU A 7 -10.19 8.02 89.93
N ARG A 8 -10.09 8.76 88.81
CA ARG A 8 -9.77 8.17 87.50
C ARG A 8 -8.34 7.66 87.41
N GLU A 9 -7.43 8.30 88.12
CA GLU A 9 -6.01 7.93 88.18
C GLU A 9 -5.80 6.69 89.06
N ARG A 10 -6.57 6.55 90.15
CA ARG A 10 -6.60 5.31 90.95
C ARG A 10 -7.24 4.14 90.22
N ASP A 11 -8.32 4.38 89.48
CA ASP A 11 -8.97 3.34 88.67
C ASP A 11 -8.08 2.87 87.50
N SER A 12 -7.35 3.77 86.85
CA SER A 12 -6.42 3.41 85.77
C SER A 12 -5.21 2.62 86.30
N GLN A 13 -4.66 3.00 87.46
CA GLN A 13 -3.59 2.27 88.13
C GLN A 13 -4.05 0.89 88.62
N GLY A 14 -5.28 0.76 89.13
CA GLY A 14 -5.88 -0.52 89.52
C GLY A 14 -6.07 -1.48 88.33
N LEU A 15 -6.49 -0.96 87.19
CA LEU A 15 -6.62 -1.74 85.94
C LEU A 15 -5.25 -2.17 85.37
N ALA A 16 -4.23 -1.31 85.47
CA ALA A 16 -2.87 -1.62 85.05
C ALA A 16 -2.27 -2.73 85.92
N LEU A 17 -2.45 -2.68 87.24
CA LEU A 17 -2.04 -3.71 88.19
C LEU A 17 -2.73 -5.07 87.93
N GLN A 18 -4.03 -5.08 87.63
CA GLN A 18 -4.73 -6.31 87.25
C GLN A 18 -4.18 -6.92 85.95
N ARG A 19 -3.89 -6.10 84.94
CA ARG A 19 -3.29 -6.57 83.68
C ARG A 19 -1.88 -7.11 83.88
N PHE A 20 -1.07 -6.44 84.69
CA PHE A 20 0.26 -6.91 85.04
C PHE A 20 0.23 -8.26 85.77
N ARG A 21 -0.74 -8.42 86.68
CA ARG A 21 -0.97 -9.66 87.42
C ARG A 21 -1.43 -10.80 86.52
N ALA A 22 -2.33 -10.54 85.57
CA ALA A 22 -2.76 -11.52 84.58
C ALA A 22 -1.62 -11.98 83.66
N VAL A 23 -0.68 -11.10 83.32
CA VAL A 23 0.54 -11.46 82.56
C VAL A 23 1.48 -12.33 83.40
N LEU A 24 1.66 -12.01 84.69
CA LEU A 24 2.50 -12.79 85.61
C LEU A 24 1.91 -14.16 85.98
N GLU A 25 0.59 -14.27 86.03
CA GLU A 25 -0.15 -15.51 86.31
C GLU A 25 -0.32 -16.39 85.05
N GLY A 26 0.17 -15.94 83.88
CA GLY A 26 0.19 -16.71 82.64
C GLY A 26 -1.11 -16.70 81.83
N ASP A 27 -2.07 -15.84 82.20
CA ASP A 27 -3.40 -15.71 81.60
C ASP A 27 -3.45 -14.72 80.42
N ALA A 28 -2.30 -14.30 79.93
CA ALA A 28 -2.20 -13.42 78.76
C ALA A 28 -2.58 -14.16 77.45
N PRO A 29 -3.25 -13.49 76.50
CA PRO A 29 -3.59 -14.10 75.21
C PRO A 29 -2.33 -14.57 74.48
N ARG A 30 -2.26 -15.87 74.16
CA ARG A 30 -1.13 -16.46 73.45
C ARG A 30 -1.09 -15.96 72.01
N LEU A 31 -0.05 -15.21 71.67
CA LEU A 31 0.24 -14.76 70.32
C LEU A 31 0.90 -15.90 69.51
N PRO A 32 0.71 -15.96 68.18
CA PRO A 32 1.48 -16.85 67.32
C PRO A 32 2.99 -16.63 67.51
N ALA A 33 3.77 -17.72 67.53
CA ALA A 33 5.19 -17.68 67.88
C ALA A 33 6.04 -16.73 67.02
N GLU A 34 5.72 -16.59 65.73
CA GLU A 34 6.35 -15.63 64.80
C GLU A 34 6.08 -14.18 65.23
N VAL A 35 4.82 -13.87 65.56
CA VAL A 35 4.39 -12.52 65.97
C VAL A 35 5.00 -12.15 67.32
N ALA A 36 5.08 -13.10 68.25
CA ALA A 36 5.71 -12.91 69.55
C ALA A 36 7.20 -12.55 69.40
N LYS A 37 7.95 -13.29 68.57
CA LYS A 37 9.37 -13.02 68.29
C LYS A 37 9.62 -11.66 67.66
N ASP A 38 8.76 -11.24 66.74
CA ASP A 38 8.91 -9.93 66.08
C ASP A 38 8.56 -8.77 67.01
N LEU A 39 7.57 -8.96 67.89
CA LEU A 39 7.27 -8.01 68.95
C LEU A 39 8.43 -7.92 69.95
N GLU A 40 8.96 -9.05 70.42
CA GLU A 40 10.14 -9.08 71.30
C GLU A 40 11.32 -8.32 70.68
N ARG A 41 11.60 -8.50 69.39
CA ARG A 41 12.65 -7.75 68.68
C ARG A 41 12.37 -6.24 68.64
N LEU A 42 11.12 -5.83 68.47
CA LEU A 42 10.72 -4.42 68.46
C LEU A 42 10.86 -3.79 69.85
N PHE A 43 10.41 -4.50 70.89
CA PHE A 43 10.59 -4.11 72.29
C PHE A 43 12.08 -4.01 72.64
N ASP A 44 12.88 -5.02 72.32
CA ASP A 44 14.33 -5.04 72.55
C ASP A 44 15.05 -3.90 71.84
N LYS A 45 14.71 -3.64 70.58
CA LYS A 45 15.30 -2.54 69.81
C LYS A 45 14.97 -1.18 70.43
N ARG A 46 13.73 -0.99 70.90
CA ARG A 46 13.28 0.25 71.54
C ARG A 46 13.93 0.46 72.91
N LEU A 47 13.99 -0.59 73.72
CA LEU A 47 14.56 -0.59 75.07
C LEU A 47 16.10 -0.47 75.05
N ARG A 48 16.77 -0.93 73.99
CA ARG A 48 18.21 -0.68 73.78
C ARG A 48 18.51 0.77 73.38
N ALA A 49 17.59 1.43 72.67
CA ALA A 49 17.76 2.81 72.23
C ALA A 49 17.51 3.81 73.37
N GLU A 50 16.48 3.57 74.20
CA GLU A 50 16.32 4.25 75.48
C GLU A 50 15.87 3.23 76.53
N PRO A 51 16.71 2.94 77.54
CA PRO A 51 16.34 2.04 78.62
C PRO A 51 15.18 2.61 79.43
N ALA A 52 14.19 1.79 79.75
CA ALA A 52 13.11 2.19 80.64
C ALA A 52 13.59 2.11 82.10
N VAL A 53 14.00 3.26 82.65
CA VAL A 53 14.59 3.36 84.01
C VAL A 53 13.55 3.71 85.08
N ASP A 54 12.38 4.20 84.67
CA ASP A 54 11.22 4.52 85.52
C ASP A 54 9.89 4.09 84.86
N ILE A 55 8.79 4.17 85.61
CA ILE A 55 7.45 3.76 85.16
C ILE A 55 6.99 4.62 83.97
N ASP A 56 7.25 5.92 84.01
CA ASP A 56 6.90 6.83 82.91
C ASP A 56 7.66 6.50 81.61
N ALA A 57 8.89 5.96 81.72
CA ALA A 57 9.68 5.50 80.59
C ALA A 57 9.14 4.20 80.00
N VAL A 58 8.54 3.33 80.82
CA VAL A 58 7.80 2.15 80.33
C VAL A 58 6.56 2.59 79.55
N ASP A 59 5.79 3.56 80.06
CA ASP A 59 4.60 4.07 79.37
C ASP A 59 4.95 4.79 78.06
N ARG A 60 6.04 5.57 78.04
CA ARG A 60 6.57 6.18 76.79
C ARG A 60 7.02 5.12 75.80
N ALA A 61 7.62 4.01 76.26
CA ALA A 61 8.03 2.90 75.40
C ALA A 61 6.80 2.16 74.81
N ASP A 62 5.78 1.86 75.62
CA ASP A 62 4.52 1.23 75.14
C ASP A 62 3.81 2.13 74.13
N ALA A 63 3.65 3.42 74.43
CA ALA A 63 3.04 4.39 73.52
C ALA A 63 3.81 4.47 72.18
N SER A 64 5.15 4.53 72.23
CA SER A 64 6.01 4.56 71.04
C SER A 64 5.88 3.30 70.18
N ILE A 65 5.82 2.13 70.81
CA ILE A 65 5.68 0.85 70.10
C ILE A 65 4.28 0.71 69.50
N ARG A 66 3.23 1.08 70.24
CA ARG A 66 1.85 1.12 69.71
C ARG A 66 1.73 2.04 68.52
N THR A 67 2.32 3.24 68.57
CA THR A 67 2.34 4.17 67.44
C THR A 67 3.08 3.57 66.24
N THR A 68 4.21 2.91 66.47
CA THR A 68 4.99 2.26 65.39
C THR A 68 4.20 1.14 64.72
N LEU A 69 3.55 0.27 65.51
CA LEU A 69 2.72 -0.81 64.99
C LEU A 69 1.49 -0.28 64.25
N THR A 70 0.81 0.72 64.81
CA THR A 70 -0.37 1.35 64.18
C THR A 70 0.01 1.99 62.85
N ASN A 71 1.09 2.77 62.81
CA ASN A 71 1.61 3.36 61.57
C ASN A 71 2.01 2.29 60.55
N GLY A 72 2.61 1.18 61.01
CA GLY A 72 2.96 0.04 60.16
C GLY A 72 1.73 -0.63 59.54
N ILE A 73 0.69 -0.86 60.34
CA ILE A 73 -0.59 -1.42 59.89
C ILE A 73 -1.25 -0.48 58.86
N ASP A 74 -1.29 0.81 59.15
CA ASP A 74 -1.93 1.79 58.25
C ASP A 74 -1.15 1.92 56.94
N THR A 75 0.18 1.90 56.98
CA THR A 75 1.03 1.86 55.78
C THR A 75 0.72 0.62 54.94
N LYS A 76 0.63 -0.56 55.56
CA LYS A 76 0.30 -1.81 54.85
C LYS A 76 -1.11 -1.82 54.30
N ARG A 77 -2.09 -1.23 55.00
CA ARG A 77 -3.46 -1.06 54.51
C ARG A 77 -3.51 -0.14 53.29
N GLN A 78 -2.81 1.00 53.33
CA GLN A 78 -2.69 1.90 52.18
C GLN A 78 -2.02 1.22 50.98
N ASP A 79 -0.96 0.44 51.22
CA ASP A 79 -0.30 -0.34 50.18
C ASP A 79 -1.23 -1.39 49.54
N LEU A 80 -2.00 -2.11 50.35
CA LEU A 80 -3.00 -3.08 49.87
C LEU A 80 -4.06 -2.39 49.03
N GLN A 81 -4.60 -1.27 49.49
CA GLN A 81 -5.61 -0.50 48.77
C GLN A 81 -5.07 0.01 47.42
N ARG A 82 -3.87 0.58 47.41
CA ARG A 82 -3.22 1.07 46.18
C ARG A 82 -2.97 -0.05 45.19
N ARG A 83 -2.49 -1.21 45.65
CA ARG A 83 -2.28 -2.39 44.78
C ARG A 83 -3.60 -2.92 44.24
N GLY A 84 -4.63 -3.01 45.08
CA GLY A 84 -5.98 -3.42 44.68
C GLY A 84 -6.55 -2.51 43.59
N GLN A 85 -6.50 -1.20 43.78
CA GLN A 85 -6.95 -0.22 42.78
C GLN A 85 -6.20 -0.35 41.46
N ARG A 86 -4.89 -0.63 41.49
CA ARG A 86 -4.08 -0.83 40.28
C ARG A 86 -4.46 -2.11 39.52
N ILE A 87 -4.79 -3.19 40.24
CA ILE A 87 -5.26 -4.44 39.64
C ILE A 87 -6.62 -4.21 38.96
N VAL A 88 -7.57 -3.62 39.69
CA VAL A 88 -8.90 -3.26 39.17
C VAL A 88 -8.80 -2.36 37.93
N GLY A 89 -7.92 -1.35 37.97
CA GLY A 89 -7.69 -0.46 36.83
C GLY A 89 -7.21 -1.20 35.57
N ARG A 90 -6.29 -2.16 35.71
CA ARG A 90 -5.82 -2.98 34.58
C ARG A 90 -6.88 -3.96 34.07
N MET A 91 -7.66 -4.57 34.96
CA MET A 91 -8.78 -5.44 34.59
C MET A 91 -9.82 -4.67 33.78
N ARG A 92 -10.19 -3.46 34.23
CA ARG A 92 -11.11 -2.58 33.51
C ARG A 92 -10.58 -2.18 32.13
N GLU A 93 -9.30 -1.82 32.03
CA GLU A 93 -8.69 -1.49 30.73
C GLU A 93 -8.75 -2.68 29.77
N PHE A 94 -8.42 -3.89 30.24
CA PHE A 94 -8.48 -5.10 29.44
C PHE A 94 -9.91 -5.41 28.98
N ARG A 95 -10.89 -5.36 29.88
CA ARG A 95 -12.31 -5.57 29.58
C ARG A 95 -12.85 -4.56 28.56
N SER A 96 -12.39 -3.31 28.62
CA SER A 96 -12.80 -2.28 27.65
C SER A 96 -12.30 -2.57 26.22
N LYS A 97 -11.12 -3.20 26.09
CA LYS A 97 -10.54 -3.57 24.80
C LYS A 97 -11.11 -4.88 24.26
N PHE A 98 -11.48 -5.82 25.13
CA PHE A 98 -11.93 -7.17 24.77
C PHE A 98 -13.25 -7.56 25.48
N PRO A 99 -14.38 -6.91 25.16
CA PRO A 99 -15.64 -7.11 25.87
C PRO A 99 -16.28 -8.49 25.67
N LEU A 100 -16.00 -9.17 24.56
CA LEU A 100 -16.55 -10.51 24.24
C LEU A 100 -15.84 -11.63 25.01
N ASP A 101 -14.53 -11.48 25.27
CA ASP A 101 -13.70 -12.51 25.90
C ASP A 101 -13.80 -12.53 27.43
N VAL A 102 -14.40 -11.47 28.01
CA VAL A 102 -14.48 -11.21 29.47
C VAL A 102 -15.93 -11.00 29.89
N ALA A 103 -16.90 -11.59 29.19
CA ALA A 103 -18.32 -11.37 29.44
C ALA A 103 -18.78 -11.85 30.83
N GLU A 104 -18.12 -12.88 31.38
CA GLU A 104 -18.48 -13.50 32.67
C GLU A 104 -17.65 -13.01 33.86
N ALA A 105 -16.54 -12.29 33.63
CA ALA A 105 -15.64 -11.83 34.68
C ALA A 105 -15.89 -10.36 35.06
N ASP A 106 -15.81 -10.05 36.36
CA ASP A 106 -15.99 -8.68 36.87
C ASP A 106 -14.67 -7.91 37.02
N ASP A 107 -14.76 -6.63 37.44
CA ASP A 107 -13.60 -5.75 37.65
C ASP A 107 -13.06 -5.83 39.10
N SER A 108 -13.30 -6.91 39.84
CA SER A 108 -12.90 -7.04 41.24
C SER A 108 -11.60 -7.83 41.43
N VAL A 109 -10.92 -7.58 42.55
CA VAL A 109 -9.73 -8.34 42.94
C VAL A 109 -10.06 -9.81 43.20
N GLN A 110 -11.33 -10.15 43.48
CA GLN A 110 -11.78 -11.52 43.69
C GLN A 110 -11.80 -12.33 42.39
N SER A 111 -12.01 -11.66 41.25
CA SER A 111 -11.96 -12.27 39.91
C SER A 111 -10.53 -12.45 39.39
N ALA A 112 -9.50 -12.13 40.18
CA ALA A 112 -8.10 -12.27 39.76
C ALA A 112 -7.72 -13.68 39.33
N ASP A 113 -8.36 -14.71 39.89
CA ASP A 113 -8.12 -16.10 39.50
C ASP A 113 -8.68 -16.41 38.11
N GLU A 114 -9.80 -15.79 37.71
CA GLU A 114 -10.39 -15.93 36.38
C GLU A 114 -9.50 -15.31 35.30
N TYR A 115 -8.94 -14.13 35.55
CA TYR A 115 -7.96 -13.50 34.64
C TYR A 115 -6.67 -14.30 34.54
N ARG A 116 -6.22 -14.97 35.62
CA ARG A 116 -5.05 -15.88 35.55
C ARG A 116 -5.34 -17.12 34.72
N ARG A 117 -6.53 -17.73 34.87
CA ARG A 117 -6.96 -18.85 34.02
C ARG A 117 -7.08 -18.43 32.55
N LEU A 118 -7.60 -17.23 32.28
CA LEU A 118 -7.65 -16.68 30.92
C LEU A 118 -6.23 -16.49 30.35
N GLN A 119 -5.30 -15.95 31.15
CA GLN A 119 -3.90 -15.81 30.76
C GLN A 119 -3.25 -17.18 30.47
N GLU A 120 -3.48 -18.18 31.32
CA GLU A 120 -2.97 -19.54 31.13
C GLU A 120 -3.54 -20.16 29.85
N ARG A 121 -4.84 -20.04 29.59
CA ARG A 121 -5.46 -20.52 28.35
C ARG A 121 -4.89 -19.81 27.12
N LEU A 122 -4.72 -18.49 27.18
CA LEU A 122 -4.10 -17.72 26.09
C LEU A 122 -2.66 -18.17 25.83
N ALA A 123 -1.89 -18.42 26.89
CA ALA A 123 -0.49 -18.81 26.77
C ALA A 123 -0.31 -20.27 26.30
N VAL A 124 -1.19 -21.18 26.71
CA VAL A 124 -1.06 -22.61 26.47
C VAL A 124 -1.78 -23.06 25.19
N ASP A 125 -3.04 -22.68 25.02
CA ASP A 125 -3.88 -23.25 23.94
C ASP A 125 -4.02 -22.32 22.74
N ASP A 126 -4.30 -21.04 22.98
CA ASP A 126 -4.74 -20.17 21.89
C ASP A 126 -3.58 -19.51 21.14
N LEU A 127 -2.60 -18.92 21.82
CA LEU A 127 -1.54 -18.17 21.16
C LEU A 127 -0.65 -19.05 20.25
N PRO A 128 -0.16 -20.23 20.69
CA PRO A 128 0.66 -21.09 19.82
C PRO A 128 -0.12 -21.61 18.61
N ARG A 129 -1.41 -21.95 18.80
CA ARG A 129 -2.29 -22.42 17.72
C ARG A 129 -2.58 -21.32 16.73
N PHE A 130 -2.89 -20.10 17.19
CA PHE A 130 -3.11 -18.95 16.33
C PHE A 130 -1.84 -18.55 15.58
N GLU A 131 -0.67 -18.60 16.22
CA GLU A 131 0.61 -18.37 15.56
C GLU A 131 0.85 -19.40 14.45
N ALA A 132 0.65 -20.69 14.73
CA ALA A 132 0.81 -21.75 13.74
C ALA A 132 -0.19 -21.60 12.57
N SER A 133 -1.47 -21.34 12.87
CA SER A 133 -2.50 -21.14 11.85
C SER A 133 -2.21 -19.89 11.00
N PHE A 134 -1.75 -18.81 11.64
CA PHE A 134 -1.35 -17.57 10.97
C PHE A 134 -0.15 -17.81 10.05
N LYS A 135 0.87 -18.54 10.52
CA LYS A 135 2.02 -18.95 9.70
C LYS A 135 1.58 -19.77 8.48
N GLU A 136 0.65 -20.72 8.65
CA GLU A 136 0.14 -21.53 7.55
C GLU A 136 -0.63 -20.70 6.51
N TYR A 137 -1.53 -19.82 6.96
CA TYR A 137 -2.26 -18.90 6.07
C TYR A 137 -1.33 -17.97 5.30
N LEU A 138 -0.33 -17.43 5.98
CA LEU A 138 0.66 -16.53 5.39
C LEU A 138 1.50 -17.23 4.32
N ASN A 139 2.13 -18.35 4.71
CA ASN A 139 3.08 -19.07 3.87
C ASN A 139 2.37 -19.70 2.66
N THR A 140 1.17 -20.22 2.84
CA THR A 140 0.50 -21.01 1.80
C THR A 140 -0.32 -20.15 0.83
N ASN A 141 -1.08 -19.18 1.35
CA ASN A 141 -2.05 -18.44 0.54
C ASN A 141 -1.51 -17.06 0.14
N THR A 142 -1.06 -16.24 1.08
CA THR A 142 -0.73 -14.84 0.77
C THR A 142 0.51 -14.70 -0.11
N ILE A 143 1.57 -15.46 0.15
CA ILE A 143 2.79 -15.42 -0.68
C ILE A 143 2.50 -15.95 -2.09
N ARG A 144 1.73 -17.04 -2.21
CA ARG A 144 1.30 -17.59 -3.49
C ARG A 144 0.48 -16.58 -4.30
N ASP A 145 -0.42 -15.87 -3.65
CA ASP A 145 -1.26 -14.85 -4.31
C ASP A 145 -0.42 -13.68 -4.84
N ILE A 146 0.55 -13.19 -4.05
CA ILE A 146 1.48 -12.15 -4.51
C ILE A 146 2.38 -12.66 -5.64
N ALA A 147 2.85 -13.90 -5.57
CA ALA A 147 3.62 -14.52 -6.65
C ALA A 147 2.78 -14.61 -7.94
N GLY A 148 1.52 -15.03 -7.83
CA GLY A 148 0.57 -15.05 -8.93
C GLY A 148 0.33 -13.66 -9.52
N PHE A 149 0.15 -12.66 -8.67
CA PHE A 149 -0.03 -11.27 -9.09
C PHE A 149 1.21 -10.71 -9.81
N SER A 150 2.41 -10.88 -9.24
CA SER A 150 3.68 -10.50 -9.85
C SER A 150 3.88 -11.18 -11.21
N SER A 151 3.57 -12.48 -11.29
CA SER A 151 3.65 -13.25 -12.53
C SER A 151 2.73 -12.71 -13.62
N GLN A 152 1.48 -12.36 -13.30
CA GLN A 152 0.55 -11.75 -14.26
C GLN A 152 1.05 -10.39 -14.77
N LEU A 153 1.57 -9.54 -13.88
CA LEU A 153 2.15 -8.26 -14.29
C LEU A 153 3.35 -8.45 -15.22
N ASN A 154 4.26 -9.37 -14.88
CA ASN A 154 5.40 -9.68 -15.73
C ASN A 154 4.99 -10.25 -17.09
N LYS A 155 3.95 -11.09 -17.15
CA LYS A 155 3.38 -11.60 -18.40
C LYS A 155 2.84 -10.48 -19.28
N HIS A 156 2.11 -9.52 -18.72
CA HIS A 156 1.65 -8.36 -19.49
C HIS A 156 2.81 -7.45 -19.91
N ALA A 157 3.84 -7.32 -19.08
CA ALA A 157 5.03 -6.54 -19.39
C ALA A 157 5.89 -7.18 -20.49
N GLU A 158 5.92 -8.51 -20.60
CA GLU A 158 6.54 -9.26 -21.70
C GLU A 158 5.73 -9.12 -22.98
N LEU A 159 4.40 -9.26 -22.91
CA LEU A 159 3.51 -9.10 -24.06
C LEU A 159 3.67 -7.72 -24.73
N ILE A 160 3.94 -6.66 -23.96
CA ILE A 160 4.24 -5.34 -24.51
C ILE A 160 5.54 -5.38 -25.33
N ARG A 161 6.60 -6.02 -24.82
CA ARG A 161 7.88 -6.13 -25.54
C ARG A 161 7.73 -6.94 -26.83
N GLU A 162 7.12 -8.12 -26.75
CA GLU A 162 6.85 -8.98 -27.92
C GLU A 162 6.06 -8.22 -29.01
N ARG A 163 5.04 -7.43 -28.61
CA ARG A 163 4.28 -6.61 -29.56
C ARG A 163 5.12 -5.52 -30.19
N VAL A 164 5.99 -4.86 -29.44
CA VAL A 164 6.88 -3.84 -30.00
C VAL A 164 7.89 -4.46 -30.96
N ASP A 165 8.47 -5.61 -30.62
CA ASP A 165 9.40 -6.33 -31.49
C ASP A 165 8.71 -6.71 -32.81
N THR A 166 7.49 -7.21 -32.76
CA THR A 166 6.71 -7.53 -33.97
C THR A 166 6.36 -6.28 -34.80
N ILE A 167 6.06 -5.15 -34.14
CA ILE A 167 5.85 -3.88 -34.85
C ILE A 167 7.16 -3.42 -35.51
N ASN A 168 8.30 -3.60 -34.86
CA ASN A 168 9.61 -3.27 -35.41
C ASN A 168 9.93 -4.10 -36.66
N GLU A 169 9.56 -5.38 -36.70
CA GLU A 169 9.68 -6.21 -37.92
C GLU A 169 8.95 -5.56 -39.11
N SER A 170 7.74 -5.03 -38.86
CA SER A 170 6.97 -4.32 -39.89
C SER A 170 7.58 -2.97 -40.24
N LEU A 171 8.11 -2.23 -39.26
CA LEU A 171 8.70 -0.91 -39.47
C LEU A 171 9.98 -0.95 -40.29
N VAL A 172 10.78 -2.02 -40.19
CA VAL A 172 11.98 -2.19 -41.03
C VAL A 172 11.60 -2.14 -42.50
N SER A 173 10.48 -2.73 -42.92
CA SER A 173 10.05 -2.71 -44.32
C SER A 173 9.62 -1.33 -44.85
N ILE A 174 9.37 -0.37 -43.96
CA ILE A 174 8.88 0.96 -44.31
C ILE A 174 10.05 1.92 -44.45
N ASP A 175 10.26 2.45 -45.66
CA ASP A 175 11.22 3.53 -45.86
C ASP A 175 10.67 4.82 -45.26
N TYR A 176 11.20 5.23 -44.11
CA TYR A 176 10.89 6.53 -43.51
C TYR A 176 11.55 7.65 -44.32
N ASN A 177 12.82 7.46 -44.66
CA ASN A 177 13.56 8.24 -45.65
C ASN A 177 14.30 7.25 -46.57
N PRO A 178 14.79 7.67 -47.75
CA PRO A 178 15.56 6.76 -48.61
C PRO A 178 16.71 6.10 -47.83
N GLY A 179 16.72 4.77 -47.79
CA GLY A 179 17.72 3.96 -47.08
C GLY A 179 17.60 3.95 -45.54
N ARG A 180 16.53 4.51 -44.96
CA ARG A 180 16.36 4.64 -43.50
C ARG A 180 15.00 4.17 -43.02
N TYR A 181 14.97 3.55 -41.85
CA TYR A 181 13.77 3.01 -41.23
C TYR A 181 13.64 3.49 -39.78
N ILE A 182 12.45 3.29 -39.19
CA ILE A 182 12.18 3.62 -37.78
C ILE A 182 12.23 2.35 -36.94
N SER A 183 12.91 2.39 -35.81
CA SER A 183 12.84 1.38 -34.76
C SER A 183 12.24 1.98 -33.50
N LEU A 184 11.21 1.35 -32.94
CA LEU A 184 10.69 1.66 -31.62
C LEU A 184 11.64 1.08 -30.56
N ILE A 185 12.00 1.90 -29.59
CA ILE A 185 12.86 1.53 -28.47
C ILE A 185 12.00 1.52 -27.20
N VAL A 186 12.06 0.41 -26.48
CA VAL A 186 11.40 0.24 -25.18
C VAL A 186 12.47 0.34 -24.10
N THR A 187 12.44 1.40 -23.31
CA THR A 187 13.32 1.57 -22.16
C THR A 187 12.55 1.42 -20.85
N ARG A 188 13.20 1.00 -19.78
CA ARG A 188 12.57 0.96 -18.45
C ARG A 188 12.31 2.38 -17.96
N THR A 189 11.20 2.57 -17.27
CA THR A 189 10.82 3.85 -16.70
C THR A 189 11.87 4.38 -15.71
N PRO A 190 12.16 5.71 -15.72
CA PRO A 190 13.01 6.33 -14.70
C PRO A 190 12.29 6.48 -13.36
N SER A 191 10.96 6.26 -13.30
CA SER A 191 10.16 6.38 -12.08
C SER A 191 10.68 5.44 -10.98
N THR A 192 11.12 6.03 -9.87
CA THR A 192 11.58 5.29 -8.69
C THR A 192 10.45 4.49 -8.07
N GLU A 193 9.24 5.05 -7.96
CA GLU A 193 8.08 4.37 -7.38
C GLU A 193 7.75 3.02 -8.04
N ILE A 194 7.88 2.96 -9.38
CA ILE A 194 7.61 1.74 -10.15
C ILE A 194 8.76 0.75 -9.98
N ARG A 195 10.01 1.23 -9.96
CA ARG A 195 11.19 0.39 -9.75
C ARG A 195 11.17 -0.25 -8.36
N ASP A 196 10.86 0.54 -7.34
CA ASP A 196 10.75 0.09 -5.96
C ASP A 196 9.65 -0.96 -5.83
N PHE A 197 8.47 -0.72 -6.42
CA PHE A 197 7.38 -1.70 -6.44
C PHE A 197 7.76 -3.04 -7.11
N ILE A 198 8.44 -2.99 -8.26
CA ILE A 198 8.91 -4.21 -8.94
C ILE A 198 9.94 -4.95 -8.09
N SER A 199 10.86 -4.21 -7.45
CA SER A 199 11.87 -4.76 -6.55
C SER A 199 11.23 -5.42 -5.32
N ASP A 200 10.25 -4.76 -4.70
CA ASP A 200 9.51 -5.26 -3.54
C ASP A 200 8.75 -6.55 -3.88
N LEU A 201 8.10 -6.61 -5.05
CA LEU A 201 7.43 -7.82 -5.52
C LEU A 201 8.41 -8.97 -5.79
N ARG A 202 9.60 -8.68 -6.34
CA ARG A 202 10.65 -9.69 -6.56
C ARG A 202 11.21 -10.23 -5.26
N ALA A 203 11.54 -9.34 -4.31
CA ALA A 203 12.01 -9.73 -2.99
C ALA A 203 10.99 -10.64 -2.26
N CYS A 204 9.69 -10.40 -2.45
CA CYS A 204 8.64 -11.27 -1.90
C CYS A 204 8.53 -12.64 -2.59
N THR A 205 9.06 -12.81 -3.81
CA THR A 205 8.83 -14.00 -4.65
C THR A 205 10.06 -14.89 -4.86
N ASP A 206 11.26 -14.30 -4.96
CA ASP A 206 12.51 -15.02 -5.27
C ASP A 206 12.84 -16.15 -4.26
N ASP A 207 12.58 -15.95 -2.97
CA ASP A 207 12.94 -16.92 -1.92
C ASP A 207 11.77 -17.84 -1.51
N SER A 208 10.71 -17.94 -2.31
CA SER A 208 9.63 -18.92 -2.08
C SER A 208 9.99 -20.32 -2.59
N LEU A 209 11.09 -20.42 -3.36
CA LEU A 209 11.59 -21.64 -4.02
C LEU A 209 12.86 -22.21 -3.34
N ALA A 210 13.49 -21.46 -2.44
CA ALA A 210 14.63 -21.90 -1.64
C ALA A 210 14.12 -22.51 -0.32
N GLY A 211 14.31 -23.82 -0.17
CA GLY A 211 13.77 -24.60 0.94
C GLY A 211 14.43 -24.34 2.31
N ASP A 212 13.60 -24.61 3.33
CA ASP A 212 13.94 -25.21 4.64
C ASP A 212 14.56 -24.41 5.81
N ASP A 213 14.59 -23.07 5.78
CA ASP A 213 14.85 -22.26 7.00
C ASP A 213 13.62 -21.40 7.35
N GLN A 214 12.64 -22.01 8.04
CA GLN A 214 11.23 -21.58 8.06
C GLN A 214 10.85 -20.47 9.08
N ASP A 215 11.62 -20.27 10.16
CA ASP A 215 11.11 -19.52 11.32
C ASP A 215 11.44 -18.02 11.36
N GLN A 216 12.68 -17.57 11.09
CA GLN A 216 12.99 -16.12 11.08
C GLN A 216 12.69 -15.44 9.73
N TYR A 217 12.67 -16.22 8.65
CA TYR A 217 12.53 -15.69 7.30
C TYR A 217 11.07 -15.38 6.94
N SER A 218 10.10 -15.96 7.65
CA SER A 218 8.66 -15.77 7.40
C SER A 218 8.11 -14.45 7.95
N GLU A 219 8.60 -13.95 9.10
CA GLU A 219 8.12 -12.70 9.69
C GLU A 219 8.56 -11.45 8.90
N GLN A 220 9.83 -11.38 8.50
CA GLN A 220 10.31 -10.25 7.68
C GLN A 220 9.59 -10.19 6.34
N LYS A 221 9.35 -11.35 5.70
CA LYS A 221 8.53 -11.46 4.49
C LYS A 221 7.10 -11.04 4.74
N PHE A 222 6.48 -11.44 5.85
CA PHE A 222 5.15 -10.94 6.22
C PHE A 222 5.13 -9.42 6.30
N LEU A 223 6.09 -8.80 6.98
CA LEU A 223 6.14 -7.35 7.11
C LEU A 223 6.33 -6.65 5.75
N GLN A 224 7.05 -7.25 4.81
CA GLN A 224 7.18 -6.76 3.44
C GLN A 224 5.85 -6.88 2.68
N VAL A 225 5.26 -8.08 2.65
CA VAL A 225 3.97 -8.38 2.01
C VAL A 225 2.86 -7.48 2.56
N LYS A 226 2.76 -7.37 3.89
CA LYS A 226 1.81 -6.51 4.59
C LYS A 226 1.96 -5.07 4.15
N ARG A 227 3.19 -4.54 4.06
CA ARG A 227 3.44 -3.16 3.63
C ARG A 227 2.96 -2.90 2.21
N ILE A 228 3.19 -3.83 1.28
CA ILE A 228 2.69 -3.73 -0.09
C ILE A 228 1.16 -3.74 -0.10
N ILE A 229 0.53 -4.69 0.61
CA ILE A 229 -0.94 -4.83 0.65
C ILE A 229 -1.60 -3.61 1.31
N GLU A 230 -1.05 -3.11 2.42
CA GLU A 230 -1.56 -1.91 3.11
C GLU A 230 -1.51 -0.69 2.20
N ARG A 231 -0.41 -0.52 1.46
CA ARG A 231 -0.28 0.55 0.48
C ARG A 231 -1.24 0.38 -0.69
N LEU A 232 -1.44 -0.85 -1.18
CA LEU A 232 -2.41 -1.15 -2.25
C LEU A 232 -3.86 -0.88 -1.80
N LYS A 233 -4.21 -1.21 -0.55
CA LYS A 233 -5.53 -0.93 0.05
C LYS A 233 -5.76 0.56 0.31
N GLY A 234 -4.68 1.31 0.51
CA GLY A 234 -4.69 2.73 0.86
C GLY A 234 -4.61 2.92 2.36
N ARG A 235 -3.48 3.44 2.83
CA ARG A 235 -3.23 3.68 4.25
C ARG A 235 -4.10 4.83 4.77
N GLU A 236 -4.49 4.76 6.04
CA GLU A 236 -5.27 5.82 6.69
C GLU A 236 -4.53 7.15 6.61
N GLY A 237 -5.22 8.20 6.15
CA GLY A 237 -4.65 9.54 5.94
C GLY A 237 -3.84 9.72 4.64
N GLN A 238 -3.61 8.65 3.85
CA GLN A 238 -2.90 8.71 2.55
C GLN A 238 -3.68 8.06 1.40
N THR A 239 -4.97 7.79 1.58
CA THR A 239 -5.79 6.98 0.67
C THR A 239 -5.79 7.48 -0.78
N GLU A 240 -5.83 8.79 -1.02
CA GLU A 240 -5.84 9.34 -2.39
C GLU A 240 -4.48 9.19 -3.09
N ALA A 241 -3.39 9.48 -2.38
CA ALA A 241 -2.02 9.30 -2.87
C ALA A 241 -1.73 7.82 -3.16
N ASP A 242 -2.10 6.93 -2.25
CA ASP A 242 -1.93 5.49 -2.41
C ASP A 242 -2.80 4.95 -3.56
N ARG A 243 -4.02 5.47 -3.77
CA ARG A 243 -4.86 5.09 -4.92
C ARG A 243 -4.24 5.52 -6.25
N ALA A 244 -3.66 6.72 -6.31
CA ALA A 244 -2.95 7.20 -7.50
C ALA A 244 -1.69 6.36 -7.77
N TRP A 245 -0.93 6.05 -6.71
CA TRP A 245 0.22 5.16 -6.77
C TRP A 245 -0.17 3.76 -7.27
N THR A 246 -1.20 3.14 -6.70
CA THR A 246 -1.69 1.80 -7.09
C THR A 246 -2.05 1.77 -8.58
N LYS A 247 -2.79 2.77 -9.08
CA LYS A 247 -3.12 2.88 -10.52
C LYS A 247 -1.86 2.99 -11.39
N ARG A 248 -0.86 3.75 -10.92
CA ARG A 248 0.40 3.96 -11.65
C ARG A 248 1.24 2.69 -11.72
N VAL A 249 1.43 2.00 -10.59
CA VAL A 249 2.33 0.83 -10.51
C VAL A 249 1.69 -0.45 -11.04
N SER A 250 0.36 -0.60 -10.96
CA SER A 250 -0.35 -1.77 -11.49
C SER A 250 -0.51 -1.76 -13.01
N ASP A 251 -0.49 -0.57 -13.64
CA ASP A 251 -0.51 -0.45 -15.08
C ASP A 251 0.91 -0.62 -15.65
N VAL A 252 1.17 -1.80 -16.21
CA VAL A 252 2.47 -2.18 -16.80
C VAL A 252 2.91 -1.28 -17.95
N ARG A 253 2.00 -0.48 -18.55
CA ARG A 253 2.38 0.51 -19.57
C ARG A 253 3.29 1.59 -19.01
N ASN A 254 3.11 1.94 -17.74
CA ASN A 254 3.94 2.94 -17.05
C ASN A 254 5.34 2.40 -16.71
N TRP A 255 5.58 1.09 -16.83
CA TRP A 255 6.88 0.47 -16.54
C TRP A 255 7.91 0.76 -17.61
N TYR A 256 7.46 1.28 -18.76
CA TYR A 256 8.29 1.55 -19.91
C TYR A 256 8.13 2.98 -20.40
N VAL A 257 9.18 3.47 -21.04
CA VAL A 257 9.19 4.70 -21.83
C VAL A 257 9.51 4.31 -23.26
N PHE A 258 8.66 4.75 -24.17
CA PHE A 258 8.79 4.49 -25.59
C PHE A 258 9.47 5.68 -26.27
N SER A 259 10.47 5.39 -27.09
CA SER A 259 11.06 6.34 -28.02
C SER A 259 11.18 5.71 -29.40
N ALA A 260 11.47 6.52 -30.42
CA ALA A 260 11.73 6.03 -31.75
C ALA A 260 13.15 6.46 -32.19
N SER A 261 13.84 5.58 -32.90
CA SER A 261 15.16 5.81 -33.46
C SER A 261 15.09 5.62 -34.97
N GLU A 262 15.51 6.62 -35.72
CA GLU A 262 15.73 6.50 -37.16
C GLU A 262 17.10 5.90 -37.40
N ARG A 263 17.13 4.77 -38.09
CA ARG A 263 18.33 3.95 -38.29
C ARG A 263 18.58 3.74 -39.78
N SER A 264 19.85 3.69 -40.15
CA SER A 264 20.28 3.33 -41.50
C SER A 264 20.03 1.85 -41.77
N ARG A 265 19.56 1.52 -42.97
CA ARG A 265 19.25 0.14 -43.36
C ARG A 265 20.51 -0.70 -43.58
N ASP A 266 21.62 -0.06 -43.97
CA ASP A 266 22.83 -0.76 -44.40
C ASP A 266 23.70 -1.21 -43.22
N ASP A 267 23.81 -0.39 -42.18
CA ASP A 267 24.73 -0.58 -41.04
C ASP A 267 24.04 -0.49 -39.67
N ASP A 268 22.72 -0.30 -39.65
CA ASP A 268 21.93 -0.14 -38.44
C ASP A 268 22.40 1.02 -37.53
N VAL A 269 23.10 2.02 -38.08
CA VAL A 269 23.56 3.16 -37.27
C VAL A 269 22.40 4.10 -36.97
N GLU A 270 22.28 4.52 -35.71
CA GLU A 270 21.31 5.54 -35.29
C GLU A 270 21.65 6.88 -35.95
N HIS A 271 20.71 7.41 -36.70
CA HIS A 271 20.80 8.72 -37.33
C HIS A 271 20.09 9.78 -36.49
N GLU A 272 18.89 9.48 -35.99
CA GLU A 272 18.11 10.46 -35.24
C GLU A 272 17.23 9.80 -34.15
N HIS A 273 17.29 10.33 -32.93
CA HIS A 273 16.48 9.85 -31.81
C HIS A 273 15.27 10.76 -31.55
N TYR A 274 14.10 10.18 -31.34
CA TYR A 274 12.83 10.87 -31.15
C TYR A 274 12.26 10.53 -29.76
N THR A 275 12.38 11.48 -28.83
CA THR A 275 11.74 11.46 -27.50
C THR A 275 10.50 12.34 -27.49
N ASP A 276 9.51 11.94 -26.68
CA ASP A 276 8.18 12.57 -26.53
C ASP A 276 8.24 14.10 -26.27
N SER A 277 9.34 14.59 -25.71
CA SER A 277 9.50 15.98 -25.25
C SER A 277 10.44 16.86 -26.11
N GLY A 278 11.02 16.33 -27.20
CA GLY A 278 12.02 17.04 -28.00
C GLY A 278 11.43 18.06 -29.00
N GLY A 279 12.03 19.25 -29.07
CA GLY A 279 11.65 20.42 -29.91
C GLY A 279 11.82 20.24 -31.42
N LYS A 280 11.23 19.19 -31.99
CA LYS A 280 11.22 18.91 -33.44
C LYS A 280 10.05 19.59 -34.16
N SER A 281 10.22 19.82 -35.47
CA SER A 281 9.21 20.39 -36.36
C SER A 281 7.93 19.55 -36.35
N GLY A 282 6.76 20.20 -36.31
CA GLY A 282 5.45 19.52 -36.26
C GLY A 282 5.27 18.47 -37.37
N GLY A 283 5.79 18.73 -38.57
CA GLY A 283 5.69 17.80 -39.70
C GLY A 283 6.47 16.48 -39.50
N GLN A 284 7.59 16.48 -38.77
CA GLN A 284 8.33 15.25 -38.45
C GLN A 284 7.56 14.38 -37.44
N LYS A 285 6.95 15.01 -36.42
CA LYS A 285 6.16 14.29 -35.41
C LYS A 285 4.98 13.56 -36.06
N GLU A 286 4.32 14.18 -37.02
CA GLU A 286 3.22 13.56 -37.76
C GLU A 286 3.69 12.48 -38.71
N LYS A 287 4.78 12.70 -39.48
CA LYS A 287 5.33 11.67 -40.37
C LYS A 287 5.67 10.40 -39.58
N LEU A 288 6.30 10.57 -38.41
CA LEU A 288 6.58 9.47 -37.49
C LEU A 288 5.29 8.81 -36.99
N ALA A 289 4.31 9.58 -36.52
CA ALA A 289 3.04 9.05 -36.05
C ALA A 289 2.31 8.21 -37.11
N TYR A 290 2.26 8.69 -38.36
CA TYR A 290 1.67 7.94 -39.47
C TYR A 290 2.46 6.68 -39.81
N THR A 291 3.79 6.72 -39.73
CA THR A 291 4.65 5.54 -39.93
C THR A 291 4.33 4.45 -38.91
N ILE A 292 4.27 4.83 -37.63
CA ILE A 292 3.96 3.91 -36.52
C ILE A 292 2.52 3.40 -36.64
N LEU A 293 1.57 4.26 -37.01
CA LEU A 293 0.18 3.86 -37.21
C LEU A 293 0.04 2.87 -38.37
N ALA A 294 0.68 3.12 -39.50
CA ALA A 294 0.68 2.20 -40.63
C ALA A 294 1.32 0.85 -40.28
N ALA A 295 2.44 0.84 -39.56
CA ALA A 295 3.06 -0.40 -39.09
C ALA A 295 2.20 -1.16 -38.09
N SER A 296 1.52 -0.46 -37.17
CA SER A 296 0.61 -1.11 -36.21
C SER A 296 -0.66 -1.66 -36.90
N LEU A 297 -1.18 -1.00 -37.93
CA LEU A 297 -2.23 -1.55 -38.80
C LEU A 297 -1.72 -2.75 -39.60
N ALA A 298 -0.48 -2.70 -40.10
CA ALA A 298 0.17 -3.82 -40.77
C ALA A 298 0.24 -5.05 -39.86
N TYR A 299 0.63 -4.84 -38.61
CA TYR A 299 0.61 -5.86 -37.57
C TYR A 299 -0.82 -6.40 -37.32
N GLN A 300 -1.80 -5.53 -37.04
CA GLN A 300 -3.14 -5.93 -36.64
C GLN A 300 -3.87 -6.75 -37.72
N PHE A 301 -3.67 -6.39 -38.99
CA PHE A 301 -4.27 -7.09 -40.13
C PHE A 301 -3.38 -8.20 -40.71
N LYS A 302 -2.22 -8.49 -40.09
CA LYS A 302 -1.19 -9.42 -40.59
C LYS A 302 -0.91 -9.20 -42.08
N LEU A 303 -0.66 -7.94 -42.43
CA LEU A 303 -0.45 -7.52 -43.81
C LEU A 303 0.91 -8.04 -44.29
N GLU A 304 0.92 -9.02 -45.18
CA GLU A 304 2.12 -9.34 -45.95
C GLU A 304 2.38 -8.24 -46.98
N TRP A 305 3.51 -7.57 -46.84
CA TRP A 305 3.96 -6.54 -47.78
C TRP A 305 4.19 -7.16 -49.17
N GLY A 306 3.54 -6.58 -50.19
CA GLY A 306 3.68 -7.04 -51.58
C GLY A 306 2.61 -8.03 -52.06
N VAL A 307 1.67 -8.47 -51.20
CA VAL A 307 0.57 -9.33 -51.62
C VAL A 307 -0.58 -8.50 -52.20
N THR A 308 -0.77 -8.60 -53.52
CA THR A 308 -1.70 -7.78 -54.32
C THR A 308 -3.18 -8.11 -54.06
N ARG A 309 -3.49 -9.25 -53.43
CA ARG A 309 -4.86 -9.68 -53.12
C ARG A 309 -4.90 -10.44 -51.80
N SER A 310 -5.15 -9.73 -50.72
CA SER A 310 -5.64 -10.37 -49.50
C SER A 310 -7.17 -10.50 -49.57
N LYS A 311 -7.72 -11.60 -49.04
CA LYS A 311 -9.18 -11.77 -48.88
C LYS A 311 -9.73 -11.03 -47.65
N THR A 312 -8.94 -10.15 -47.03
CA THR A 312 -9.32 -9.43 -45.80
C THR A 312 -9.79 -8.01 -46.13
N PHE A 313 -10.92 -7.62 -45.55
CA PHE A 313 -11.43 -6.25 -45.64
C PHE A 313 -10.61 -5.35 -44.72
N ARG A 314 -9.92 -4.37 -45.30
CA ARG A 314 -8.97 -3.47 -44.63
C ARG A 314 -9.43 -2.03 -44.83
N PHE A 315 -10.22 -1.52 -43.90
CA PHE A 315 -10.83 -0.20 -44.02
C PHE A 315 -10.42 0.70 -42.86
N VAL A 316 -9.99 1.91 -43.17
CA VAL A 316 -9.55 2.91 -42.19
C VAL A 316 -10.30 4.21 -42.43
N VAL A 317 -10.96 4.69 -41.38
CA VAL A 317 -11.59 6.01 -41.35
C VAL A 317 -10.66 6.95 -40.60
N ILE A 318 -10.33 8.09 -41.20
CA ILE A 318 -9.53 9.14 -40.57
C ILE A 318 -10.39 10.40 -40.53
N ASP A 319 -10.84 10.76 -39.34
CA ASP A 319 -11.52 12.03 -39.08
C ASP A 319 -10.49 13.14 -38.83
N GLU A 320 -10.82 14.36 -39.26
CA GLU A 320 -9.93 15.52 -39.25
C GLU A 320 -8.53 15.26 -39.82
N ALA A 321 -8.45 14.43 -40.86
CA ALA A 321 -7.18 13.97 -41.40
C ALA A 321 -6.35 15.14 -41.95
N PHE A 322 -5.04 15.11 -41.70
CA PHE A 322 -4.05 15.99 -42.33
C PHE A 322 -4.27 17.49 -42.13
N GLY A 323 -5.14 17.93 -41.21
CA GLY A 323 -5.46 19.35 -41.01
C GLY A 323 -4.27 20.22 -40.59
N ARG A 324 -3.33 19.68 -39.81
CA ARG A 324 -2.17 20.44 -39.26
C ARG A 324 -0.82 20.14 -39.89
N GLY A 325 -0.77 19.15 -40.78
CA GLY A 325 0.52 18.64 -41.23
C GLY A 325 1.23 19.35 -42.36
N SER A 326 2.40 18.85 -42.76
CA SER A 326 2.98 19.28 -44.03
C SER A 326 2.35 18.49 -45.19
N ASP A 327 2.39 19.07 -46.39
CA ASP A 327 1.96 18.38 -47.61
C ASP A 327 2.80 17.11 -47.84
N ASP A 328 4.11 17.15 -47.55
CA ASP A 328 5.00 16.01 -47.70
C ASP A 328 4.68 14.87 -46.74
N SER A 329 4.42 15.16 -45.46
CA SER A 329 4.04 14.15 -44.47
C SER A 329 2.69 13.50 -44.83
N THR A 330 1.78 14.29 -45.39
CA THR A 330 0.48 13.81 -45.88
C THR A 330 0.64 12.87 -47.07
N ARG A 331 1.43 13.25 -48.09
CA ARG A 331 1.72 12.38 -49.25
C ARG A 331 2.38 11.09 -48.82
N PHE A 332 3.34 11.18 -47.90
CA PHE A 332 4.02 10.03 -47.35
C PHE A 332 3.02 9.05 -46.72
N ALA A 333 2.18 9.52 -45.80
CA ALA A 333 1.17 8.69 -45.12
C ALA A 333 0.20 8.03 -46.11
N LEU A 334 -0.32 8.79 -47.09
CA LEU A 334 -1.24 8.26 -48.10
C LEU A 334 -0.58 7.21 -49.00
N SER A 335 0.68 7.45 -49.41
CA SER A 335 1.45 6.48 -50.18
C SER A 335 1.69 5.19 -49.41
N LEU A 336 1.88 5.29 -48.10
CA LEU A 336 2.10 4.15 -47.22
C LEU A 336 0.84 3.31 -47.08
N PHE A 337 -0.31 3.94 -46.84
CA PHE A 337 -1.60 3.26 -46.79
C PHE A 337 -1.97 2.59 -48.13
N ALA A 338 -1.68 3.24 -49.25
CA ALA A 338 -1.87 2.66 -50.57
C ALA A 338 -1.01 1.40 -50.78
N LYS A 339 0.28 1.44 -50.39
CA LYS A 339 1.17 0.27 -50.45
C LYS A 339 0.70 -0.89 -49.57
N LEU A 340 0.08 -0.58 -48.43
CA LEU A 340 -0.51 -1.57 -47.52
C LEU A 340 -1.85 -2.15 -48.01
N GLY A 341 -2.40 -1.61 -49.11
CA GLY A 341 -3.69 -2.03 -49.65
C GLY A 341 -4.85 -1.72 -48.70
N LEU A 342 -4.76 -0.62 -47.95
CA LEU A 342 -5.84 -0.16 -47.07
C LEU A 342 -6.83 0.69 -47.87
N GLN A 343 -8.12 0.43 -47.69
CA GLN A 343 -9.19 1.29 -48.18
C GLN A 343 -9.40 2.44 -47.19
N LEU A 344 -9.29 3.68 -47.68
CA LEU A 344 -9.36 4.88 -46.85
C LEU A 344 -10.69 5.61 -47.02
N LEU A 345 -11.28 6.05 -45.90
CA LEU A 345 -12.28 7.12 -45.87
C LEU A 345 -11.70 8.29 -45.08
N ILE A 346 -11.48 9.39 -45.78
CA ILE A 346 -10.84 10.58 -45.20
C ILE A 346 -11.90 11.66 -45.04
N VAL A 347 -12.09 12.12 -43.81
CA VAL A 347 -12.91 13.29 -43.50
C VAL A 347 -11.95 14.42 -43.15
N THR A 348 -11.99 15.49 -43.95
CA THR A 348 -11.12 16.65 -43.77
C THR A 348 -11.88 17.92 -44.15
N PRO A 349 -11.57 19.07 -43.54
CA PRO A 349 -11.98 20.38 -44.07
C PRO A 349 -11.51 20.56 -45.52
N LEU A 350 -12.00 21.61 -46.22
CA LEU A 350 -11.64 21.94 -47.62
C LEU A 350 -10.14 22.25 -47.89
N GLN A 351 -9.26 21.95 -46.96
CA GLN A 351 -7.82 22.15 -47.07
C GLN A 351 -7.15 20.89 -47.63
N LYS A 352 -6.02 21.08 -48.34
CA LYS A 352 -5.15 20.00 -48.83
C LYS A 352 -5.79 18.94 -49.73
N ILE A 353 -6.93 19.28 -50.34
CA ILE A 353 -7.58 18.43 -51.34
C ILE A 353 -6.58 18.03 -52.43
N HIS A 354 -5.72 18.94 -52.90
CA HIS A 354 -4.72 18.66 -53.93
C HIS A 354 -3.69 17.58 -53.55
N VAL A 355 -3.46 17.37 -52.26
CA VAL A 355 -2.53 16.34 -51.76
C VAL A 355 -3.21 14.98 -51.66
N ILE A 356 -4.49 14.97 -51.29
CA ILE A 356 -5.29 13.76 -51.07
C ILE A 356 -5.87 13.22 -52.39
N GLU A 357 -6.23 14.12 -53.31
CA GLU A 357 -6.85 13.84 -54.62
C GLU A 357 -6.21 12.66 -55.38
N PRO A 358 -4.87 12.50 -55.43
CA PRO A 358 -4.24 11.38 -56.16
C PRO A 358 -4.47 9.99 -55.55
N PHE A 359 -4.91 9.92 -54.28
CA PHE A 359 -5.00 8.68 -53.50
C PHE A 359 -6.44 8.23 -53.24
N VAL A 360 -7.44 8.97 -53.72
CA VAL A 360 -8.86 8.67 -53.55
C VAL A 360 -9.54 8.49 -54.90
N SER A 361 -10.64 7.74 -54.95
CA SER A 361 -11.43 7.54 -56.17
C SER A 361 -12.64 8.45 -56.26
N SER A 362 -13.14 8.93 -55.12
CA SER A 362 -14.35 9.75 -55.02
C SER A 362 -14.21 10.75 -53.90
N VAL A 363 -14.90 11.88 -54.03
CA VAL A 363 -14.96 12.95 -53.03
C VAL A 363 -16.42 13.24 -52.72
N GLY A 364 -16.76 13.23 -51.44
CA GLY A 364 -18.03 13.70 -50.92
C GLY A 364 -17.87 15.11 -50.36
N PHE A 365 -18.56 16.08 -50.95
CA PHE A 365 -18.61 17.45 -50.46
C PHE A 365 -19.88 17.63 -49.60
N VAL A 366 -19.68 17.93 -48.32
CA VAL A 366 -20.78 18.18 -47.38
C VAL A 366 -20.92 19.69 -47.15
N ASP A 367 -22.11 20.22 -47.36
CA ASP A 367 -22.46 21.59 -46.98
C ASP A 367 -23.77 21.65 -46.17
N ASN A 368 -23.97 22.76 -45.47
CA ASN A 368 -25.23 23.08 -44.79
C ASN A 368 -25.52 24.57 -45.00
N ILE A 369 -25.97 24.93 -46.20
CA ILE A 369 -26.17 26.34 -46.59
C ILE A 369 -27.29 27.00 -45.77
N THR A 370 -28.36 26.25 -45.44
CA THR A 370 -29.56 26.80 -44.78
C THR A 370 -29.51 26.69 -43.25
N GLY A 371 -28.51 25.98 -42.70
CA GLY A 371 -28.42 25.62 -41.29
C GLY A 371 -29.42 24.54 -40.84
N ARG A 372 -30.33 24.09 -41.72
CA ARG A 372 -31.40 23.14 -41.39
C ARG A 372 -31.07 21.70 -41.78
N ASP A 373 -30.41 21.52 -42.93
CA ASP A 373 -30.17 20.19 -43.51
C ASP A 373 -28.75 20.11 -44.08
N SER A 374 -28.04 19.04 -43.73
CA SER A 374 -26.76 18.69 -44.38
C SER A 374 -27.02 18.10 -45.75
N ARG A 375 -26.31 18.59 -46.76
CA ARG A 375 -26.36 18.07 -48.14
C ARG A 375 -25.01 17.47 -48.48
N LEU A 376 -25.03 16.32 -49.15
CA LEU A 376 -23.84 15.62 -49.62
C LEU A 376 -23.87 15.57 -51.15
N GLN A 377 -22.83 16.09 -51.79
CA GLN A 377 -22.58 15.94 -53.21
C GLN A 377 -21.42 14.99 -53.43
N ASN A 378 -21.66 13.88 -54.11
CA ASN A 378 -20.62 12.91 -54.44
C ASN A 378 -20.16 13.11 -55.87
N LEU A 379 -18.85 13.16 -56.06
CA LEU A 379 -18.21 13.26 -57.38
C LEU A 379 -17.06 12.27 -57.43
N THR A 380 -16.88 11.60 -58.56
CA THR A 380 -15.64 10.89 -58.85
C THR A 380 -14.51 11.89 -59.10
N ILE A 381 -13.27 11.46 -58.90
CA ILE A 381 -12.10 12.31 -59.19
C ILE A 381 -11.99 12.64 -60.69
N GLU A 382 -12.45 11.74 -61.56
CA GLU A 382 -12.51 11.97 -63.01
C GLU A 382 -13.47 13.12 -63.34
N GLU A 383 -14.71 13.06 -62.85
CA GLU A 383 -15.70 14.14 -63.02
C GLU A 383 -15.22 15.47 -62.44
N LEU A 384 -14.55 15.44 -61.27
CA LEU A 384 -13.98 16.63 -60.64
C LEU A 384 -12.90 17.28 -61.53
N ARG A 385 -12.05 16.48 -62.17
CA ARG A 385 -11.00 16.96 -63.08
C ARG A 385 -11.59 17.55 -64.36
N GLU A 386 -12.59 16.90 -64.94
CA GLU A 386 -13.30 17.41 -66.11
C GLU A 386 -13.99 18.76 -65.83
N GLN A 387 -14.69 18.88 -64.71
CA GLN A 387 -15.33 20.14 -64.32
C GLN A 387 -14.32 21.27 -64.06
N ARG A 388 -13.15 20.95 -63.48
CA ARG A 388 -12.07 21.94 -63.31
C ARG A 388 -11.48 22.39 -64.65
N LEU A 389 -11.32 21.47 -65.60
CA LEU A 389 -10.83 21.77 -66.95
C LEU A 389 -11.82 22.64 -67.73
N ALA A 390 -13.12 22.33 -67.66
CA ALA A 390 -14.18 23.15 -68.27
C ALA A 390 -14.18 24.58 -67.69
N ARG A 391 -14.16 24.73 -66.35
CA ARG A 391 -14.09 26.04 -65.68
C ARG A 391 -12.82 26.84 -65.96
N ARG A 392 -11.72 26.18 -66.34
CA ARG A 392 -10.46 26.83 -66.76
C ARG A 392 -10.46 27.23 -68.24
N ARG A 393 -11.32 26.64 -69.07
CA ARG A 393 -11.50 27.03 -70.48
C ARG A 393 -12.47 28.20 -70.65
N ASP A 394 -13.42 28.35 -69.72
CA ASP A 394 -14.40 29.44 -69.69
C ASP A 394 -13.89 30.72 -68.97
N ARG A 395 -12.67 30.69 -68.43
CA ARG A 395 -11.95 31.84 -67.87
C ARG A 395 -10.75 32.17 -68.75
#